data_AF-A0A517SPW2-F1
#
_entry.id   AF-A0A517SPW2-F1
#
_cell.length_a   1.000
_cell.length_b   1.000
_cell.length_c   1.000
_cell.angle_alpha   90.00
_cell.angle_beta   90.00
_cell.angle_gamma   90.00
#
_symmetry.space_group_name_H-M   'P 1'
#
loop_
_entity.id
_entity.type
_entity.pdbx_description
1 polymer ?
#
loop_
_entity_poly.entity_id
_entity_poly.type
_entity_poly.pdbx_seq_one_letter_code
_entity_poly.pdbx_strand_id
1 'polypeptide(L)'
;MPLRKLWNSFRGEKAPLDQAAPEPQSPPKSTSSSASDGLQPQPVALKAPAKRSTSKRKSLSRDDQRWLDRLVKAEPHSILEIGIHDRSLDILDQLTRPGHSTPIRYIAVDEFEMGDSQVTLREYHQQLREFPAKAHLVPMPVQQGLQRVLTTYGQMDLVFWNHQEAPNQTQLQLLSRLAKPKTLLLTRTNDRWEDSLSQAMLDPVKRAA
;
A
#
# COMPACT_ATOMS: atom_id res chain seq x y z
N MET A 1 39.49 -1.11 9.98
CA MET A 1 38.06 -1.26 10.36
C MET A 1 37.85 -0.75 11.79
N PRO A 2 36.63 -0.36 12.24
CA PRO A 2 35.42 -0.05 11.46
C PRO A 2 34.82 1.35 11.76
N LEU A 3 33.97 1.84 10.87
CA LEU A 3 33.21 3.11 10.95
C LEU A 3 32.06 3.08 11.99
N ARG A 4 32.29 2.55 13.19
CA ARG A 4 31.26 2.40 14.24
C ARG A 4 31.11 3.58 15.21
N LYS A 5 31.95 4.63 15.11
CA LYS A 5 31.99 5.74 16.08
C LYS A 5 31.10 6.95 15.75
N LEU A 6 30.45 7.01 14.58
CA LEU A 6 29.65 8.18 14.16
C LEU A 6 28.17 8.13 14.58
N TRP A 7 27.62 6.97 14.99
CA TRP A 7 26.19 6.88 15.35
C TRP A 7 25.86 7.51 16.71
N ASN A 8 26.84 7.61 17.62
CA ASN A 8 26.63 8.17 18.97
C ASN A 8 26.43 9.71 18.99
N SER A 9 26.49 10.39 17.83
CA SER A 9 26.33 11.85 17.76
C SER A 9 24.89 12.33 17.48
N PHE A 10 23.91 11.42 17.34
CA PHE A 10 22.52 11.76 16.99
C PHE A 10 21.48 11.51 18.10
N ARG A 11 21.88 11.06 19.30
CA ARG A 11 20.99 10.93 20.47
C ARG A 11 21.73 11.24 21.79
N GLY A 12 21.18 12.17 22.57
CA GLY A 12 21.70 12.63 23.87
C GLY A 12 22.13 14.09 23.76
N GLU A 13 21.23 15.06 23.90
CA GLU A 13 20.65 15.62 25.13
C GLU A 13 21.50 16.71 25.81
N LYS A 14 20.79 17.82 26.10
CA LYS A 14 21.01 18.81 27.17
C LYS A 14 22.21 19.76 27.09
N ALA A 15 21.88 21.05 26.97
CA ALA A 15 22.58 22.14 27.67
C ALA A 15 21.60 22.77 28.70
N PRO A 16 22.04 23.25 29.89
CA PRO A 16 21.15 23.63 31.00
C PRO A 16 21.21 25.12 31.43
N LEU A 17 20.31 25.50 32.36
CA LEU A 17 20.36 26.69 33.27
C LEU A 17 20.25 28.08 32.57
N ASP A 18 19.77 29.19 33.16
CA ASP A 18 19.31 29.53 34.53
C ASP A 18 18.40 30.81 34.46
N GLN A 19 17.80 31.46 35.47
CA GLN A 19 17.65 31.28 36.94
C GLN A 19 16.42 32.10 37.43
N ALA A 20 15.60 31.62 38.40
CA ALA A 20 14.77 32.47 39.26
C ALA A 20 14.27 31.74 40.55
N ALA A 21 14.55 32.34 41.70
CA ALA A 21 14.51 31.75 43.06
C ALA A 21 13.12 31.85 43.78
N PRO A 22 12.98 31.75 45.13
CA PRO A 22 12.49 30.50 45.76
C PRO A 22 11.40 30.68 46.86
N GLU A 23 10.78 29.58 47.33
CA GLU A 23 10.23 29.51 48.70
C GLU A 23 10.32 28.07 49.30
N PRO A 24 10.45 27.89 50.64
CA PRO A 24 10.85 26.61 51.23
C PRO A 24 9.78 25.93 52.09
N GLN A 25 9.62 24.61 51.97
CA GLN A 25 9.09 23.76 53.06
C GLN A 25 9.88 22.45 53.17
N SER A 26 10.11 22.02 54.42
CA SER A 26 10.97 20.89 54.82
C SER A 26 10.15 19.80 55.55
N PRO A 27 10.69 18.58 55.79
CA PRO A 27 9.89 17.34 55.82
C PRO A 27 9.59 16.82 57.25
N PRO A 28 9.01 15.61 57.39
CA PRO A 28 9.89 14.48 57.74
C PRO A 28 9.52 13.06 57.19
N LYS A 29 10.58 12.22 57.09
CA LYS A 29 10.75 10.77 57.43
C LYS A 29 9.48 9.86 57.55
N SER A 30 9.49 8.55 57.23
CA SER A 30 10.51 7.56 57.63
C SER A 30 10.42 6.18 56.91
N THR A 31 11.60 5.59 56.59
CA THR A 31 12.05 4.17 56.75
C THR A 31 11.23 2.92 56.33
N SER A 32 11.95 2.04 55.59
CA SER A 32 11.98 0.55 55.69
C SER A 32 10.75 -0.26 55.19
N SER A 33 10.84 -1.49 54.66
CA SER A 33 11.90 -2.54 54.70
C SER A 33 11.87 -3.45 53.44
N SER A 34 12.92 -4.29 53.29
CA SER A 34 12.98 -5.71 52.84
C SER A 34 11.81 -6.36 52.05
N ALA A 35 12.01 -7.36 51.17
CA ALA A 35 13.13 -8.28 50.99
C ALA A 35 13.21 -8.84 49.55
N SER A 36 14.30 -9.56 49.27
CA SER A 36 14.51 -10.42 48.10
C SER A 36 13.57 -11.62 48.05
N ASP A 37 13.15 -12.03 46.85
CA ASP A 37 13.26 -13.45 46.48
C ASP A 37 13.46 -13.64 44.96
N GLY A 38 14.16 -14.72 44.58
CA GLY A 38 14.61 -14.96 43.22
C GLY A 38 13.72 -15.95 42.46
N LEU A 39 13.34 -15.60 41.22
CA LEU A 39 12.73 -16.54 40.28
C LEU A 39 13.59 -16.70 39.03
N GLN A 40 13.93 -17.96 38.77
CA GLN A 40 14.80 -18.42 37.68
C GLN A 40 14.17 -18.15 36.30
N PRO A 41 14.96 -17.79 35.27
CA PRO A 41 14.47 -17.82 33.89
C PRO A 41 14.36 -19.28 33.41
N GLN A 42 13.13 -19.77 33.24
CA GLN A 42 12.92 -21.05 32.55
C GLN A 42 13.30 -20.93 31.06
N PRO A 43 14.01 -21.92 30.47
CA PRO A 43 14.28 -21.93 29.05
C PRO A 43 13.01 -22.29 28.27
N VAL A 44 12.31 -21.28 27.74
CA VAL A 44 11.10 -21.49 26.93
C VAL A 44 11.50 -22.20 25.63
N ALA A 45 11.02 -23.43 25.46
CA ALA A 45 11.36 -24.28 24.33
C ALA A 45 11.04 -23.61 22.98
N LEU A 46 11.99 -23.68 22.05
CA LEU A 46 11.85 -23.22 20.67
C LEU A 46 10.73 -23.97 19.95
N LYS A 47 9.51 -23.41 19.94
CA LYS A 47 8.45 -23.86 19.05
C LYS A 47 8.92 -23.66 17.60
N ALA A 48 9.07 -24.76 16.87
CA ALA A 48 9.46 -24.75 15.47
C ALA A 48 8.50 -23.86 14.65
N PRO A 49 8.99 -23.14 13.62
CA PRO A 49 8.14 -22.25 12.83
C PRO A 49 7.04 -23.06 12.14
N ALA A 50 5.79 -22.67 12.39
CA ALA A 50 4.64 -23.27 11.71
C ALA A 50 4.83 -23.13 10.19
N LYS A 51 4.70 -24.25 9.48
CA LYS A 51 4.78 -24.27 8.01
C LYS A 51 3.68 -23.35 7.48
N ARG A 52 4.06 -22.20 6.90
CA ARG A 52 3.12 -21.29 6.25
C ARG A 52 2.35 -22.08 5.20
N SER A 53 1.03 -22.12 5.35
CA SER A 53 0.13 -22.68 4.35
C SER A 53 0.26 -21.84 3.08
N THR A 54 0.93 -22.38 2.06
CA THR A 54 0.93 -21.77 0.72
C THR A 54 -0.50 -21.85 0.19
N SER A 55 -1.22 -20.72 0.27
CA SER A 55 -2.55 -20.53 -0.29
C SER A 55 -2.58 -21.08 -1.71
N LYS A 56 -3.52 -21.99 -2.00
CA LYS A 56 -3.66 -22.58 -3.33
C LYS A 56 -3.96 -21.46 -4.33
N ARG A 57 -2.94 -21.03 -5.07
CA ARG A 57 -3.03 -20.03 -6.14
C ARG A 57 -4.16 -20.46 -7.08
N LYS A 58 -5.20 -19.64 -7.23
CA LYS A 58 -6.30 -19.94 -8.14
C LYS A 58 -5.73 -19.93 -9.57
N SER A 59 -6.07 -20.95 -10.36
CA SER A 59 -5.83 -20.88 -11.79
C SER A 59 -6.68 -19.74 -12.35
N LEU A 60 -6.03 -18.79 -13.01
CA LEU A 60 -6.70 -17.71 -13.72
C LEU A 60 -7.47 -18.27 -14.92
N SER A 61 -8.49 -17.55 -15.40
CA SER A 61 -9.24 -17.94 -16.57
C SER A 61 -8.37 -17.87 -17.84
N ARG A 62 -8.76 -18.62 -18.90
CA ARG A 62 -8.15 -18.45 -20.24
C ARG A 62 -8.31 -17.02 -20.76
N ASP A 63 -9.44 -16.39 -20.43
CA ASP A 63 -9.70 -15.00 -20.79
C ASP A 63 -8.78 -14.06 -20.00
N ASP A 64 -8.49 -14.41 -18.73
CA ASP A 64 -7.56 -13.62 -17.91
C ASP A 64 -6.14 -13.67 -18.45
N GLN A 65 -5.71 -14.87 -18.87
CA GLN A 65 -4.38 -15.10 -19.40
C GLN A 65 -4.10 -14.27 -20.66
N ARG A 66 -5.11 -14.00 -21.51
CA ARG A 66 -4.96 -13.19 -22.73
C ARG A 66 -4.67 -11.72 -22.46
N TRP A 67 -5.28 -11.11 -21.44
CA TRP A 67 -4.96 -9.71 -21.11
C TRP A 67 -3.73 -9.61 -20.20
N LEU A 68 -3.43 -10.63 -19.39
CA LEU A 68 -2.14 -10.75 -18.70
C LEU A 68 -0.97 -10.77 -19.68
N ASP A 69 -1.05 -11.56 -20.77
CA ASP A 69 -0.07 -11.57 -21.85
C ASP A 69 0.07 -10.18 -22.52
N ARG A 70 -0.99 -9.36 -22.55
CA ARG A 70 -0.92 -7.97 -23.03
C ARG A 70 -0.23 -7.06 -22.01
N LEU A 71 -0.50 -7.20 -20.70
CA LEU A 71 0.15 -6.40 -19.67
C LEU A 71 1.65 -6.69 -19.55
N VAL A 72 2.04 -7.96 -19.56
CA VAL A 72 3.46 -8.35 -19.50
C VAL A 72 4.24 -7.74 -20.68
N LYS A 73 3.62 -7.66 -21.86
CA LYS A 73 4.19 -6.97 -23.05
C LYS A 73 4.14 -5.44 -22.98
N ALA A 74 3.27 -4.87 -22.15
CA ALA A 74 3.14 -3.43 -21.96
C ALA A 74 4.12 -2.87 -20.91
N GLU A 75 4.70 -3.75 -20.07
CA GLU A 75 5.63 -3.42 -18.99
C GLU A 75 5.18 -2.22 -18.12
N PRO A 76 3.99 -2.28 -17.48
CA PRO A 76 3.46 -1.17 -16.69
C PRO A 76 4.35 -0.89 -15.47
N HIS A 77 4.84 0.36 -15.36
CA HIS A 77 5.69 0.79 -14.26
C HIS A 77 4.88 1.39 -13.09
N SER A 78 3.68 1.91 -13.38
CA SER A 78 2.73 2.42 -12.40
C SER A 78 1.33 1.79 -12.56
N ILE A 79 0.85 1.18 -11.49
CA ILE A 79 -0.46 0.54 -11.38
C ILE A 79 -1.31 1.29 -10.36
N LEU A 80 -2.54 1.63 -10.73
CA LEU A 80 -3.58 2.16 -9.87
C LEU A 80 -4.72 1.15 -9.72
N GLU A 81 -5.09 0.81 -8.50
CA GLU A 81 -6.28 0.02 -8.17
C GLU A 81 -7.33 0.89 -7.48
N ILE A 82 -8.60 0.69 -7.85
CA ILE A 82 -9.76 1.43 -7.35
C ILE A 82 -10.81 0.41 -6.92
N GLY A 83 -11.05 0.32 -5.60
CA GLY A 83 -11.81 -0.76 -4.98
C GLY A 83 -10.98 -2.04 -4.94
N ILE A 84 -10.54 -2.47 -3.76
CA ILE A 84 -9.57 -3.57 -3.62
C ILE A 84 -10.23 -4.95 -3.77
N HIS A 85 -9.52 -5.91 -4.36
CA HIS A 85 -9.96 -7.30 -4.35
C HIS A 85 -8.84 -8.33 -4.52
N ASP A 86 -8.99 -9.51 -3.91
CA ASP A 86 -8.01 -10.61 -3.88
C ASP A 86 -7.31 -10.89 -5.21
N ARG A 87 -8.05 -10.86 -6.33
CA ARG A 87 -7.50 -11.18 -7.66
C ARG A 87 -6.40 -10.23 -8.09
N SER A 88 -6.35 -8.98 -7.65
CA SER A 88 -5.30 -8.05 -8.09
C SER A 88 -3.90 -8.43 -7.61
N LEU A 89 -3.82 -9.12 -6.47
CA LEU A 89 -2.58 -9.66 -5.95
C LEU A 89 -2.04 -10.80 -6.83
N ASP A 90 -2.92 -11.63 -7.41
CA ASP A 90 -2.52 -12.64 -8.42
C ASP A 90 -1.95 -11.98 -9.69
N ILE A 91 -2.42 -10.78 -10.03
CA ILE A 91 -1.92 -10.00 -11.18
C ILE A 91 -0.58 -9.36 -10.84
N LEU A 92 -0.46 -8.80 -9.63
CA LEU A 92 0.79 -8.24 -9.12
C LEU A 92 1.87 -9.32 -9.01
N ASP A 93 1.57 -10.56 -8.58
CA ASP A 93 2.50 -11.71 -8.62
C ASP A 93 3.07 -11.92 -10.04
N GLN A 94 2.25 -11.79 -11.08
CA GLN A 94 2.67 -11.99 -12.46
C GLN A 94 3.51 -10.84 -13.02
N LEU A 95 3.10 -9.59 -12.75
CA LEU A 95 3.83 -8.40 -13.18
C LEU A 95 5.11 -8.17 -12.39
N THR A 96 5.27 -8.80 -11.22
CA THR A 96 6.48 -8.69 -10.39
C THR A 96 7.40 -9.92 -10.45
N ARG A 97 7.18 -10.82 -11.43
CA ARG A 97 8.02 -12.02 -11.61
C ARG A 97 9.49 -11.66 -11.85
N PRO A 98 10.43 -12.53 -11.41
CA PRO A 98 11.86 -12.31 -11.60
C PRO A 98 12.20 -12.18 -13.10
N GLY A 99 12.52 -10.96 -13.52
CA GLY A 99 12.74 -10.60 -14.92
C GLY A 99 12.64 -9.08 -15.15
N HIS A 100 11.73 -8.39 -14.45
CA HIS A 100 11.64 -6.93 -14.52
C HIS A 100 12.73 -6.26 -13.66
N SER A 101 13.44 -5.29 -14.24
CA SER A 101 14.59 -4.61 -13.60
C SER A 101 14.19 -3.46 -12.69
N THR A 102 12.94 -2.97 -12.77
CA THR A 102 12.42 -1.85 -12.00
C THR A 102 11.28 -2.31 -11.08
N PRO A 103 11.24 -1.87 -9.80
CA PRO A 103 10.13 -2.21 -8.91
C PRO A 103 8.89 -1.40 -9.29
N ILE A 104 7.81 -2.10 -9.64
CA ILE A 104 6.51 -1.51 -9.99
C ILE A 104 6.01 -0.64 -8.84
N ARG A 105 5.51 0.56 -9.15
CA ARG A 105 4.78 1.39 -8.20
C ARG A 105 3.32 0.97 -8.21
N TYR A 106 2.84 0.48 -7.07
CA TYR A 106 1.48 0.02 -6.89
C TYR A 106 0.73 1.01 -5.98
N ILE A 107 -0.39 1.54 -6.43
CA ILE A 107 -1.22 2.47 -5.66
C ILE A 107 -2.62 1.89 -5.58
N ALA A 108 -3.16 1.71 -4.37
CA ALA A 108 -4.55 1.26 -4.19
C ALA A 108 -5.37 2.34 -3.46
N VAL A 109 -6.53 2.66 -4.04
CA VAL A 109 -7.55 3.56 -3.53
C VAL A 109 -8.76 2.73 -3.11
N ASP A 110 -9.08 2.78 -1.83
CA ASP A 110 -10.25 2.13 -1.24
C ASP A 110 -10.60 2.83 0.08
N GLU A 111 -11.79 2.61 0.61
CA GLU A 111 -12.20 3.10 1.94
C GLU A 111 -11.77 2.14 3.06
N PHE A 112 -11.45 0.88 2.74
CA PHE A 112 -11.09 -0.17 3.70
C PHE A 112 -12.12 -0.26 4.84
N GLU A 113 -11.66 -0.26 6.10
CA GLU A 113 -12.48 -0.30 7.32
C GLU A 113 -13.38 0.93 7.54
N MET A 114 -13.27 1.97 6.71
CA MET A 114 -14.16 3.14 6.74
C MET A 114 -15.37 3.00 5.80
N GLY A 115 -15.36 2.01 4.91
CA GLY A 115 -16.48 1.63 4.05
C GLY A 115 -16.91 0.18 4.29
N ASP A 116 -17.67 -0.39 3.37
CA ASP A 116 -18.19 -1.78 3.46
C ASP A 116 -17.17 -2.87 3.04
N SER A 117 -15.88 -2.53 2.92
CA SER A 117 -14.84 -3.46 2.50
C SER A 117 -14.47 -4.45 3.62
N GLN A 118 -14.48 -5.75 3.30
CA GLN A 118 -14.13 -6.82 4.25
C GLN A 118 -12.63 -6.90 4.61
N VAL A 119 -11.77 -6.12 3.93
CA VAL A 119 -10.32 -6.18 4.08
C VAL A 119 -9.83 -4.93 4.81
N THR A 120 -9.17 -5.09 5.96
CA THR A 120 -8.59 -3.95 6.67
C THR A 120 -7.34 -3.42 5.97
N LEU A 121 -7.06 -2.12 6.14
CA LEU A 121 -5.85 -1.46 5.64
C LEU A 121 -4.57 -2.21 6.07
N ARG A 122 -4.58 -2.76 7.29
CA ARG A 122 -3.47 -3.51 7.88
C ARG A 122 -3.25 -4.86 7.19
N GLU A 123 -4.31 -5.63 6.96
CA GLU A 123 -4.23 -6.94 6.30
C GLU A 123 -3.77 -6.80 4.86
N TYR A 124 -4.32 -5.82 4.13
CA TYR A 124 -3.92 -5.58 2.75
C TYR A 124 -2.45 -5.12 2.64
N HIS A 125 -2.00 -4.23 3.54
CA HIS A 125 -0.58 -3.90 3.62
C HIS A 125 0.28 -5.13 3.95
N GLN A 126 -0.19 -6.05 4.80
CA GLN A 126 0.55 -7.27 5.10
C GLN A 126 0.68 -8.18 3.87
N GLN A 127 -0.40 -8.36 3.10
CA GLN A 127 -0.39 -9.13 1.84
C GLN A 127 0.58 -8.52 0.81
N LEU A 128 0.57 -7.19 0.64
CA LEU A 128 1.42 -6.52 -0.33
C LEU A 128 2.93 -6.61 -0.06
N ARG A 129 3.35 -6.98 1.17
CA ARG A 129 4.77 -7.21 1.50
C ARG A 129 5.33 -8.49 0.87
N GLU A 130 4.49 -9.35 0.31
CA GLU A 130 4.93 -10.58 -0.36
C GLU A 130 5.43 -10.32 -1.81
N PHE A 131 5.17 -9.12 -2.36
CA PHE A 131 5.55 -8.72 -3.72
C PHE A 131 6.67 -7.66 -3.71
N PRO A 132 7.63 -7.68 -4.67
CA PRO A 132 8.69 -6.69 -4.78
C PRO A 132 8.20 -5.37 -5.43
N ALA A 133 7.04 -4.87 -4.99
CA ALA A 133 6.41 -3.64 -5.47
C ALA A 133 6.50 -2.51 -4.42
N LYS A 134 6.56 -1.25 -4.90
CA LYS A 134 6.44 -0.07 -4.05
C LYS A 134 4.96 0.27 -3.86
N ALA A 135 4.36 -0.37 -2.86
CA ALA A 135 2.96 -0.19 -2.50
C ALA A 135 2.68 1.14 -1.79
N HIS A 136 1.60 1.81 -2.18
CA HIS A 136 1.03 3.00 -1.55
C HIS A 136 -0.47 2.81 -1.38
N LEU A 137 -0.96 2.83 -0.14
CA LEU A 137 -2.38 2.71 0.16
C LEU A 137 -2.98 4.09 0.43
N VAL A 138 -4.15 4.33 -0.14
CA VAL A 138 -4.86 5.62 -0.13
C VAL A 138 -6.26 5.37 0.48
N PRO A 139 -6.37 5.32 1.82
CA PRO A 139 -7.63 5.05 2.51
C PRO A 139 -8.54 6.28 2.45
N MET A 140 -9.43 6.34 1.45
CA MET A 140 -10.39 7.43 1.23
C MET A 140 -11.34 7.12 0.05
N PRO A 141 -12.51 7.80 -0.03
CA PRO A 141 -13.46 7.62 -1.11
C PRO A 141 -12.86 7.83 -2.50
N VAL A 142 -13.31 7.03 -3.47
CA VAL A 142 -12.74 6.92 -4.82
C VAL A 142 -12.42 8.27 -5.46
N GLN A 143 -13.36 9.22 -5.42
CA GLN A 143 -13.17 10.54 -6.05
C GLN A 143 -12.06 11.36 -5.39
N GLN A 144 -11.94 11.32 -4.07
CA GLN A 144 -10.85 12.00 -3.33
C GLN A 144 -9.51 11.29 -3.56
N GLY A 145 -9.53 9.95 -3.56
CA GLY A 145 -8.37 9.13 -3.88
C GLY A 145 -7.81 9.44 -5.26
N LEU A 146 -8.65 9.48 -6.31
CA LEU A 146 -8.24 9.85 -7.67
C LEU A 146 -7.59 11.24 -7.74
N GLN A 147 -8.16 12.24 -7.05
CA GLN A 147 -7.57 13.59 -6.98
C GLN A 147 -6.20 13.57 -6.28
N ARG A 148 -6.07 12.82 -5.18
CA ARG A 148 -4.80 12.65 -4.47
C ARG A 148 -3.76 11.91 -5.31
N VAL A 149 -4.15 10.89 -6.07
CA VAL A 149 -3.24 10.15 -6.95
C VAL A 149 -2.75 11.04 -8.08
N LEU A 150 -3.64 11.80 -8.71
CA LEU A 150 -3.31 12.73 -9.80
C LEU A 150 -2.32 13.81 -9.34
N THR A 151 -2.45 14.31 -8.11
CA THR A 151 -1.58 15.35 -7.56
C THR A 151 -0.28 14.82 -6.95
N THR A 152 -0.28 13.62 -6.36
CA THR A 152 0.86 13.06 -5.62
C THR A 152 1.75 12.15 -6.47
N TYR A 153 1.15 11.34 -7.34
CA TYR A 153 1.85 10.31 -8.12
C TYR A 153 1.83 10.56 -9.64
N GLY A 154 0.93 11.41 -10.13
CA GLY A 154 0.83 11.77 -11.54
C GLY A 154 0.13 10.70 -12.38
N GLN A 155 0.65 10.43 -13.58
CA GLN A 155 0.00 9.55 -14.57
C GLN A 155 0.37 8.07 -14.40
N MET A 156 -0.58 7.18 -14.71
CA MET A 156 -0.55 5.73 -14.45
C MET A 156 -0.50 4.93 -15.76
N ASP A 157 0.27 3.83 -15.82
CA ASP A 157 0.33 2.94 -16.99
C ASP A 157 -0.85 1.95 -17.05
N LEU A 158 -1.34 1.56 -15.88
CA LEU A 158 -2.41 0.58 -15.72
C LEU A 158 -3.37 1.06 -14.63
N VAL A 159 -4.67 0.94 -14.91
CA VAL A 159 -5.73 1.25 -13.95
C VAL A 159 -6.69 0.07 -13.86
N PHE A 160 -6.91 -0.46 -12.66
CA PHE A 160 -7.96 -1.41 -12.35
C PHE A 160 -9.15 -0.67 -11.74
N TRP A 161 -10.30 -0.72 -12.40
CA TRP A 161 -11.57 -0.24 -11.89
C TRP A 161 -12.40 -1.43 -11.40
N ASN A 162 -12.36 -1.67 -10.10
CA ASN A 162 -13.07 -2.74 -9.40
C ASN A 162 -14.01 -2.13 -8.33
N HIS A 163 -14.64 -1.01 -8.67
CA HIS A 163 -15.74 -0.44 -7.93
C HIS A 163 -17.08 -1.00 -8.45
N GLN A 164 -18.08 -1.18 -7.57
CA GLN A 164 -19.39 -1.75 -7.96
C GLN A 164 -20.13 -0.86 -8.98
N GLU A 165 -19.99 0.46 -8.81
CA GLU A 165 -20.55 1.46 -9.72
C GLU A 165 -19.57 1.81 -10.83
N ALA A 166 -20.12 2.06 -12.04
CA ALA A 166 -19.38 2.62 -13.16
C ALA A 166 -18.85 4.03 -12.82
N PRO A 167 -17.70 4.45 -13.38
CA PRO A 167 -17.13 5.76 -13.10
C PRO A 167 -18.07 6.90 -13.52
N ASN A 168 -18.37 7.80 -12.57
CA ASN A 168 -19.16 8.99 -12.85
C ASN A 168 -18.39 10.01 -13.72
N GLN A 169 -19.08 11.03 -14.26
CA GLN A 169 -18.48 11.99 -15.20
C GLN A 169 -17.23 12.70 -14.64
N THR A 170 -17.22 13.02 -13.35
CA THR A 170 -16.07 13.67 -12.68
C THR A 170 -14.91 12.68 -12.51
N GLN A 171 -15.20 11.42 -12.18
CA GLN A 171 -14.20 10.36 -12.11
C GLN A 171 -13.61 10.06 -13.50
N LEU A 172 -14.41 10.03 -14.57
CA LEU A 172 -13.93 9.91 -15.96
C LEU A 172 -12.98 11.05 -16.34
N GLN A 173 -13.27 12.30 -15.95
CA GLN A 173 -12.37 13.45 -16.16
C GLN A 173 -11.07 13.37 -15.35
N LEU A 174 -11.08 12.70 -14.18
CA LEU A 174 -9.86 12.44 -13.42
C LEU A 174 -9.05 11.29 -14.05
N LEU A 175 -9.72 10.22 -14.49
CA LEU A 175 -9.11 9.08 -15.15
C LEU A 175 -8.45 9.47 -16.48
N SER A 176 -9.05 10.34 -17.29
CA SER A 176 -8.42 10.83 -18.53
C SER A 176 -7.17 11.67 -18.29
N ARG A 177 -7.08 12.38 -17.16
CA ARG A 177 -5.88 13.12 -16.74
C ARG A 177 -4.81 12.21 -16.12
N LEU A 178 -5.23 11.14 -15.44
CA LEU A 178 -4.37 10.09 -14.91
C LEU A 178 -3.81 9.17 -16.00
N ALA A 179 -4.50 9.02 -17.13
CA ALA A 179 -4.06 8.19 -18.24
C ALA A 179 -2.91 8.84 -19.04
N LYS A 180 -1.90 8.02 -19.32
CA LYS A 180 -0.91 8.21 -20.38
C LYS A 180 -1.49 7.74 -21.72
N PRO A 181 -0.89 8.08 -22.88
CA PRO A 181 -1.38 7.67 -24.20
C PRO A 181 -1.48 6.15 -24.47
N LYS A 182 -0.86 5.32 -23.63
CA LYS A 182 -0.87 3.85 -23.71
C LYS A 182 -1.52 3.18 -22.47
N THR A 183 -2.21 3.96 -21.63
CA THR A 183 -2.78 3.41 -20.39
C THR A 183 -3.88 2.41 -20.69
N LEU A 184 -3.81 1.28 -20.00
CA LEU A 184 -4.84 0.26 -20.02
C LEU A 184 -5.75 0.46 -18.80
N LEU A 185 -7.06 0.54 -19.02
CA LEU A 185 -8.07 0.59 -17.97
C LEU A 185 -8.89 -0.68 -18.05
N LEU A 186 -8.76 -1.51 -17.03
CA LEU A 186 -9.47 -2.77 -16.91
C LEU A 186 -10.62 -2.58 -15.92
N THR A 187 -11.85 -2.61 -16.41
CA THR A 187 -13.05 -2.67 -15.55
C THR A 187 -13.37 -4.12 -15.25
N ARG A 188 -13.90 -4.39 -14.06
CA ARG A 188 -14.42 -5.72 -13.74
C ARG A 188 -15.92 -5.81 -13.98
N THR A 189 -16.33 -6.69 -14.87
CA THR A 189 -17.73 -6.98 -15.18
C THR A 189 -17.95 -8.49 -15.00
N ASN A 190 -18.98 -8.91 -14.26
CA ASN A 190 -19.35 -10.34 -14.11
C ASN A 190 -18.17 -11.27 -13.76
N ASP A 191 -17.34 -10.89 -12.79
CA ASP A 191 -16.14 -11.63 -12.36
C ASP A 191 -15.04 -11.82 -13.44
N ARG A 192 -15.07 -11.01 -14.50
CA ARG A 192 -14.10 -10.96 -15.59
C ARG A 192 -13.52 -9.56 -15.71
N TRP A 193 -12.27 -9.46 -16.12
CA TRP A 193 -11.67 -8.19 -16.50
C TRP A 193 -11.95 -7.91 -17.98
N GLU A 194 -12.47 -6.72 -18.24
CA GLU A 194 -12.81 -6.23 -19.57
C GLU A 194 -12.00 -4.96 -19.85
N ASP A 195 -11.49 -4.85 -21.07
CA ASP A 195 -10.76 -3.67 -21.53
C ASP A 195 -11.77 -2.55 -21.83
N SER A 196 -11.99 -1.69 -20.84
CA SER A 196 -13.02 -0.64 -20.89
C SER A 196 -12.69 0.45 -21.91
N LEU A 197 -11.42 0.54 -22.32
CA LEU A 197 -10.93 1.60 -23.19
C LEU A 197 -10.80 1.15 -24.63
N SER A 198 -11.94 1.21 -25.32
CA SER A 198 -11.88 1.90 -26.60
C SER A 198 -11.36 3.33 -26.38
N GLN A 199 -10.31 3.69 -27.11
CA GLN A 199 -9.53 4.93 -26.96
C GLN A 199 -10.36 6.23 -27.08
N ALA A 200 -11.62 6.10 -27.53
CA ALA A 200 -12.57 7.19 -27.77
C ALA A 200 -13.15 7.86 -26.52
N MET A 201 -13.16 7.23 -25.34
CA MET A 201 -13.74 7.85 -24.13
C MET A 201 -12.76 8.75 -23.34
N LEU A 202 -11.45 8.64 -23.54
CA LEU A 202 -10.45 9.49 -22.85
C LEU A 202 -10.05 10.74 -23.64
N ASP A 203 -10.55 10.93 -24.86
CA ASP A 203 -10.20 12.06 -25.74
C ASP A 203 -11.40 13.05 -25.85
N PRO A 204 -11.80 13.77 -24.76
CA PRO A 204 -12.95 14.70 -24.80
C PRO A 204 -12.68 15.99 -25.61
N VAL A 205 -11.51 16.13 -26.24
CA VAL A 205 -10.98 17.42 -26.73
C VAL A 205 -11.02 17.57 -28.27
N LYS A 206 -11.23 16.50 -29.04
CA LYS A 206 -11.07 16.53 -30.53
C LYS A 206 -12.36 16.61 -31.36
N ARG A 207 -13.49 17.04 -30.78
CA ARG A 207 -14.77 17.20 -31.51
C ARG A 207 -15.31 18.64 -31.57
N ALA A 208 -14.47 19.63 -31.30
CA ALA A 208 -14.81 21.05 -31.40
C ALA A 208 -13.63 21.85 -32.00
N ALA A 209 -13.37 21.63 -33.29
CA ALA A 209 -12.52 22.43 -34.17
C ALA A 209 -13.01 22.26 -35.61
#